data_AF-A0AA46JZ22-F1
#
_entry.id   AF-A0AA46JZ22-F1
#
_cell.length_a   1.000
_cell.length_b   1.000
_cell.length_c   1.000
_cell.angle_alpha   90.00
_cell.angle_beta   90.00
_cell.angle_gamma   90.00
#
_symmetry.space_group_name_H-M   'P 1'
#
loop_
_entity.id
_entity.type
_entity.pdbx_description
1 polymer ?
#
loop_
_entity_poly.entity_id
_entity_poly.type
_entity_poly.pdbx_seq_one_letter_code
_entity_poly.pdbx_strand_id
1 'polypeptide(L)'
;MAHRHRAHLGRTIRPRPKSVYLSALHANHREALDADWLATYHTTWKPVTLAEWLNAPADRKPKANYGIGQAWRLTRQILRNHTSHCFAALAGWTYTPTGAEIAMWDMFELEGRLQREGWRPWTDRHADPFAPTRLETSQARKERLERRELLKQRFHITD
;
A
#
# COMPACT_ATOMS: atom_id res chain seq x y z
N MET A 1 -37.66 -0.57 -38.08
CA MET A 1 -37.49 -0.09 -36.69
C MET A 1 -36.63 -1.10 -35.94
N ALA A 2 -35.35 -0.77 -35.75
CA ALA A 2 -34.30 -1.72 -35.36
C ALA A 2 -34.23 -1.92 -33.84
N HIS A 3 -34.53 -3.12 -33.36
CA HIS A 3 -34.16 -3.58 -32.02
C HIS A 3 -32.65 -3.86 -31.98
N ARG A 4 -31.84 -2.84 -31.70
CA ARG A 4 -30.40 -2.98 -31.49
C ARG A 4 -30.07 -3.17 -30.00
N HIS A 5 -29.44 -4.31 -29.71
CA HIS A 5 -28.40 -4.54 -28.70
C HIS A 5 -28.52 -3.85 -27.34
N ARG A 6 -28.99 -4.61 -26.33
CA ARG A 6 -28.64 -4.42 -24.91
C ARG A 6 -27.75 -5.56 -24.39
N ALA A 7 -26.69 -5.89 -25.12
CA ALA A 7 -25.79 -7.00 -24.78
C ALA A 7 -24.35 -6.59 -24.38
N HIS A 8 -24.04 -5.30 -24.24
CA HIS A 8 -22.65 -4.84 -24.01
C HIS A 8 -22.52 -3.71 -22.98
N LEU A 9 -23.03 -3.92 -21.77
CA LEU A 9 -22.64 -3.10 -20.62
C LEU A 9 -22.05 -4.00 -19.54
N GLY A 10 -20.73 -3.91 -19.38
CA GLY A 10 -19.97 -4.70 -18.42
C GLY A 10 -18.81 -5.47 -19.04
N ARG A 11 -18.03 -4.84 -19.92
CA ARG A 11 -16.67 -5.29 -20.24
C ARG A 11 -15.95 -5.52 -18.91
N THR A 12 -15.70 -6.79 -18.58
CA THR A 12 -14.64 -7.31 -17.71
C THR A 12 -13.73 -6.21 -17.16
N ILE A 13 -13.95 -5.79 -15.92
CA ILE A 13 -12.88 -5.19 -15.11
C ILE A 13 -11.86 -6.31 -14.99
N ARG A 14 -10.84 -6.30 -15.87
CA ARG A 14 -9.74 -7.25 -15.78
C ARG A 14 -9.19 -7.11 -14.35
N PRO A 15 -9.14 -8.18 -13.55
CA PRO A 15 -8.53 -8.08 -12.23
C PRO A 15 -7.12 -7.57 -12.46
N ARG A 16 -6.80 -6.39 -11.92
CA ARG A 16 -5.43 -5.89 -11.91
C ARG A 16 -4.55 -7.04 -11.40
N PRO A 17 -3.36 -7.28 -11.97
CA PRO A 17 -2.49 -8.33 -11.47
C PRO A 17 -2.31 -8.08 -9.98
N LYS A 18 -2.70 -9.04 -9.13
CA LYS A 18 -2.78 -8.81 -7.68
C LYS A 18 -1.42 -8.40 -7.07
N SER A 19 -0.32 -8.62 -7.79
CA SER A 19 1.00 -8.09 -7.50
C SER A 19 1.08 -6.56 -7.43
N VAL A 20 0.10 -5.80 -7.94
CA VAL A 20 0.04 -4.34 -7.79
C VAL A 20 -0.02 -3.93 -6.32
N TYR A 21 -0.69 -4.72 -5.46
CA TYR A 21 -0.69 -4.47 -4.02
C TYR A 21 0.71 -4.58 -3.42
N LEU A 22 1.50 -5.55 -3.87
CA LEU A 22 2.89 -5.70 -3.45
C LEU A 22 3.74 -4.50 -3.91
N SER A 23 3.54 -4.04 -5.15
CA SER A 23 4.22 -2.84 -5.65
C SER A 23 3.81 -1.58 -4.86
N ALA A 24 2.53 -1.42 -4.53
CA ALA A 24 2.03 -0.30 -3.74
C ALA A 24 2.56 -0.32 -2.30
N LEU A 25 2.58 -1.51 -1.67
CA LEU A 25 3.18 -1.71 -0.35
C LEU A 25 4.67 -1.35 -0.37
N HIS A 26 5.43 -1.83 -1.36
CA HIS A 26 6.86 -1.53 -1.43
C HIS A 26 7.15 -0.05 -1.74
N ALA A 27 6.31 0.62 -2.52
CA ALA A 27 6.50 2.02 -2.88
C ALA A 27 6.10 2.99 -1.75
N ASN A 28 4.97 2.73 -1.08
CA ASN A 28 4.34 3.69 -0.16
C ASN A 28 4.40 3.26 1.31
N HIS A 29 4.55 1.97 1.59
CA HIS A 29 4.44 1.39 2.94
C HIS A 29 5.55 0.37 3.20
N ARG A 30 6.79 0.72 2.82
CA ARG A 30 7.94 -0.18 2.90
C ARG A 30 8.18 -0.72 4.30
N GLU A 31 8.04 0.13 5.31
CA GLU A 31 8.25 -0.22 6.71
C GLU A 31 7.25 -1.27 7.19
N ALA A 32 5.98 -1.12 6.84
CA ALA A 32 4.93 -2.11 7.15
C ALA A 32 5.21 -3.45 6.46
N LEU A 33 5.67 -3.41 5.20
CA LEU A 33 6.03 -4.60 4.45
C LEU A 33 7.23 -5.33 5.07
N ASP A 34 8.29 -4.59 5.42
CA ASP A 34 9.49 -5.14 6.02
C ASP A 34 9.21 -5.70 7.42
N ALA A 35 8.39 -5.02 8.23
CA ALA A 35 8.00 -5.47 9.57
C ALA A 35 7.27 -6.83 9.54
N ASP A 36 6.23 -6.96 8.71
CA ASP A 36 5.48 -8.22 8.63
C ASP A 36 6.31 -9.36 8.01
N TRP A 37 7.15 -9.05 7.03
CA TRP A 37 8.04 -10.04 6.41
C TRP A 37 9.09 -10.53 7.41
N LEU A 38 9.68 -9.64 8.21
CA LEU A 38 10.60 -10.01 9.28
C LEU A 38 9.92 -10.83 10.38
N ALA A 39 8.71 -10.42 10.79
CA ALA A 39 7.95 -11.13 11.82
C ALA A 39 7.52 -12.54 11.37
N THR A 40 7.12 -12.70 10.11
CA THR A 40 6.54 -13.95 9.60
C THR A 40 7.59 -14.90 9.00
N TYR A 41 8.58 -14.36 8.30
CA TYR A 41 9.53 -15.13 7.48
C TYR A 41 10.99 -14.91 7.86
N HIS A 42 11.28 -14.07 8.86
CA HIS A 42 12.64 -13.74 9.32
C HIS A 42 13.56 -13.21 8.20
N THR A 43 12.98 -12.63 7.16
CA THR A 43 13.67 -12.07 5.99
C THR A 43 12.86 -10.90 5.45
N THR A 44 13.49 -10.02 4.68
CA THR A 44 12.79 -8.96 3.93
C THR A 44 12.71 -9.27 2.44
N TRP A 45 11.77 -8.66 1.72
CA TRP A 45 11.72 -8.73 0.26
C TRP A 45 12.57 -7.61 -0.35
N LYS A 46 13.52 -7.97 -1.21
CA LYS A 46 14.38 -7.01 -1.91
C LYS A 46 14.23 -7.18 -3.42
N PRO A 47 13.33 -6.40 -4.05
CA PRO A 47 13.22 -6.40 -5.51
C PRO A 47 14.46 -5.77 -6.13
N VAL A 48 14.76 -6.16 -7.38
CA VAL A 48 15.78 -5.47 -8.18
C VAL A 48 15.27 -4.07 -8.51
N THR A 49 16.02 -3.06 -8.12
CA THR A 49 15.72 -1.67 -8.46
C THR A 49 16.25 -1.32 -9.86
N LEU A 50 15.66 -0.29 -10.48
CA LEU A 50 16.13 0.19 -11.78
C LEU A 50 17.61 0.62 -11.73
N ALA A 51 18.03 1.27 -10.64
CA ALA A 51 19.40 1.69 -10.44
C ALA A 51 20.37 0.50 -10.37
N GLU A 52 20.03 -0.54 -9.61
CA GLU A 52 20.83 -1.77 -9.55
C GLU A 52 20.89 -2.47 -10.91
N TRP A 53 19.82 -2.44 -11.68
CA TRP A 53 19.78 -3.01 -13.02
C TRP A 53 20.67 -2.24 -14.00
N LEU A 54 20.63 -0.91 -13.97
CA LEU A 54 21.45 -0.04 -14.84
C LEU A 54 22.94 -0.09 -14.48
N ASN A 55 23.27 -0.28 -13.21
CA ASN A 55 24.66 -0.32 -12.72
C ASN A 55 25.26 -1.73 -12.73
N ALA A 56 24.53 -2.74 -13.19
CA ALA A 56 25.03 -4.11 -13.21
C ALA A 56 26.07 -4.32 -14.32
N PRO A 57 27.15 -5.08 -14.07
CA PRO A 57 28.11 -5.43 -15.11
C PRO A 57 27.44 -6.28 -16.20
N ALA A 58 27.88 -6.12 -17.45
CA ALA A 58 27.27 -6.75 -18.64
C ALA A 58 27.13 -8.28 -18.50
N ASP A 59 28.03 -8.90 -17.75
CA ASP A 59 28.13 -10.36 -17.59
C ASP A 59 27.26 -10.89 -16.44
N ARG A 60 26.68 -10.02 -15.60
CA ARG A 60 25.95 -10.42 -14.40
C ARG A 60 24.65 -9.64 -14.22
N LYS A 61 23.53 -10.31 -14.52
CA LYS A 61 22.19 -9.77 -14.23
C LYS A 61 21.94 -9.74 -12.71
N PRO A 62 21.49 -8.61 -12.15
CA PRO A 62 21.10 -8.53 -10.75
C PRO A 62 19.87 -9.41 -10.50
N LYS A 63 19.83 -10.07 -9.34
CA LYS A 63 18.75 -10.98 -8.96
C LYS A 63 18.14 -10.53 -7.64
N ALA A 64 16.82 -10.46 -7.61
CA ALA A 64 16.07 -10.31 -6.37
C ALA A 64 16.24 -11.57 -5.52
N ASN A 65 16.16 -11.42 -4.21
CA ASN A 65 16.14 -12.56 -3.29
C ASN A 65 14.90 -13.44 -3.47
N TYR A 66 13.78 -12.83 -3.88
CA TYR A 66 12.55 -13.52 -4.26
C TYR A 66 12.02 -12.98 -5.59
N GLY A 67 11.62 -13.88 -6.48
CA GLY A 67 10.88 -13.51 -7.69
C GLY A 67 9.52 -12.88 -7.33
N ILE A 68 9.04 -11.94 -8.15
CA ILE A 68 7.83 -11.17 -7.86
C ILE A 68 6.59 -12.06 -7.61
N GLY A 69 6.49 -13.20 -8.31
CA GLY A 69 5.41 -14.17 -8.10
C GLY A 69 5.49 -14.88 -6.74
N GLN A 70 6.69 -15.23 -6.28
CA GLN A 70 6.90 -15.83 -4.97
C GLN A 70 6.65 -14.82 -3.86
N ALA A 71 7.21 -13.60 -4.00
CA ALA A 71 6.97 -12.52 -3.06
C ALA A 71 5.48 -12.21 -2.92
N TRP A 72 4.75 -12.16 -4.04
CA TRP A 72 3.30 -11.96 -3.99
C TRP A 72 2.57 -13.09 -3.24
N ARG A 73 2.96 -14.36 -3.45
CA ARG A 73 2.35 -15.49 -2.75
C ARG A 73 2.55 -15.42 -1.24
N LEU A 74 3.72 -14.96 -0.79
CA LEU A 74 4.03 -14.77 0.63
C LEU A 74 3.26 -13.59 1.22
N THR A 75 3.33 -12.41 0.58
CA THR A 75 2.56 -11.24 1.02
C THR A 75 1.06 -11.50 1.04
N ARG A 76 0.53 -12.33 0.13
CA ARG A 76 -0.88 -12.74 0.18
C ARG A 76 -1.25 -13.47 1.47
N GLN A 77 -0.34 -14.24 2.08
CA GLN A 77 -0.63 -14.89 3.37
C GLN A 77 -0.64 -13.88 4.51
N ILE A 78 0.30 -12.92 4.50
CA ILE A 78 0.30 -11.80 5.46
C ILE A 78 -1.03 -11.03 5.38
N LEU A 79 -1.49 -10.70 4.18
CA LEU A 79 -2.74 -9.96 3.96
C LEU A 79 -4.01 -10.72 4.35
N ARG A 80 -3.96 -12.04 4.57
CA ARG A 80 -5.09 -12.79 5.14
C ARG A 80 -5.24 -12.54 6.63
N ASN A 81 -4.17 -12.12 7.30
CA ASN A 81 -4.25 -11.66 8.66
C ASN A 81 -4.65 -10.18 8.66
N HIS A 82 -5.86 -9.88 9.13
CA HIS A 82 -6.38 -8.52 9.22
C HIS A 82 -5.74 -7.71 10.36
N THR A 83 -4.90 -8.34 11.19
CA THR A 83 -4.05 -7.67 12.20
C THR A 83 -2.61 -7.50 11.72
N SER A 84 -2.34 -7.60 10.41
CA SER A 84 -1.00 -7.35 9.85
C SER A 84 -0.80 -5.86 9.54
N HIS A 85 0.44 -5.39 9.61
CA HIS A 85 0.77 -4.01 9.29
C HIS A 85 0.53 -3.70 7.79
N CYS A 86 0.79 -4.67 6.91
CA CYS A 86 0.50 -4.61 5.48
C CYS A 86 -1.00 -4.43 5.22
N PHE A 87 -1.85 -5.15 5.95
CA PHE A 87 -3.30 -5.01 5.80
C PHE A 87 -3.76 -3.63 6.27
N ALA A 88 -3.33 -3.21 7.46
CA ALA A 88 -3.63 -1.89 8.01
C ALA A 88 -3.20 -0.77 7.05
N ALA A 89 -1.99 -0.85 6.50
CA ALA A 89 -1.47 0.11 5.54
C ALA A 89 -2.29 0.19 4.25
N LEU A 90 -2.69 -0.96 3.69
CA LEU A 90 -3.54 -1.00 2.50
C LEU A 90 -4.98 -0.53 2.75
N ALA A 91 -5.51 -0.79 3.95
CA ALA A 91 -6.83 -0.33 4.36
C ALA A 91 -6.86 1.16 4.74
N GLY A 92 -5.69 1.82 4.80
CA GLY A 92 -5.56 3.22 5.20
C GLY A 92 -5.81 3.44 6.69
N TRP A 93 -5.57 2.40 7.51
CA TRP A 93 -5.70 2.49 8.95
C TRP A 93 -4.52 3.25 9.57
N THR A 94 -4.78 3.97 10.64
CA THR A 94 -3.77 4.76 11.37
C THR A 94 -2.83 3.89 12.18
N TYR A 95 -3.35 2.79 12.74
CA TYR A 95 -2.56 1.78 13.43
C TYR A 95 -3.18 0.40 13.25
N THR A 96 -2.44 -0.64 13.65
CA THR A 96 -2.90 -2.02 13.60
C THR A 96 -3.55 -2.39 14.93
N PRO A 97 -4.86 -2.65 14.96
CA PRO A 97 -5.54 -2.97 16.21
C PRO A 97 -5.19 -4.38 16.69
N THR A 98 -5.25 -4.57 18.01
CA THR A 98 -5.15 -5.91 18.60
C THR A 98 -6.46 -6.67 18.45
N GLY A 99 -6.42 -8.01 18.50
CA GLY A 99 -7.65 -8.82 18.47
C GLY A 99 -8.63 -8.49 19.61
N ALA A 100 -8.11 -8.12 20.78
CA ALA A 100 -8.93 -7.70 21.91
C ALA A 100 -9.62 -6.35 21.67
N GLU A 101 -8.93 -5.37 21.07
CA GLU A 101 -9.53 -4.10 20.68
C GLU A 101 -10.64 -4.30 19.65
N ILE A 102 -10.42 -5.13 18.62
CA ILE A 102 -11.44 -5.44 17.62
C ILE A 102 -12.69 -6.00 18.31
N ALA A 103 -12.53 -7.02 19.15
CA ALA A 103 -13.64 -7.63 19.86
C ALA A 103 -14.38 -6.65 20.79
N MET A 104 -13.65 -5.77 21.47
CA MET A 104 -14.25 -4.73 22.33
C MET A 104 -15.13 -3.76 21.52
N TRP A 105 -14.66 -3.30 20.35
CA TRP A 105 -15.44 -2.40 19.50
C TRP A 105 -16.61 -3.11 18.80
N ASP A 106 -16.46 -4.38 18.44
CA ASP A 106 -17.56 -5.19 17.90
C ASP A 106 -18.66 -5.38 18.96
N MET A 107 -18.29 -5.59 20.23
CA MET A 107 -19.24 -5.63 21.35
C MET A 107 -19.97 -4.30 21.55
N PHE A 108 -19.26 -3.17 21.52
CA PHE A 108 -19.92 -1.86 21.62
C PHE A 108 -20.87 -1.57 20.46
N GLU A 109 -20.63 -2.13 19.28
CA GLU A 109 -21.51 -1.98 18.13
C GLU A 109 -22.79 -2.78 18.33
N LEU A 110 -22.66 -4.03 18.82
CA LEU A 110 -23.79 -4.87 19.20
C LEU A 110 -24.62 -4.27 20.33
N GLU A 111 -23.98 -3.60 21.29
CA GLU A 111 -24.64 -2.88 22.39
C GLU A 111 -25.28 -1.55 21.95
N GLY A 112 -25.10 -1.13 20.69
CA GLY A 112 -25.61 0.15 20.19
C GLY A 112 -24.96 1.38 20.83
N ARG A 113 -23.76 1.21 21.41
CA ARG A 113 -23.03 2.28 22.12
C ARG A 113 -22.13 3.11 21.22
N LEU A 114 -22.01 2.70 19.95
CA LEU A 114 -21.28 3.47 18.94
C LEU A 114 -22.06 4.71 18.55
N GLN A 115 -21.41 5.88 18.58
CA GLN A 115 -22.00 7.12 18.08
C GLN A 115 -22.28 7.09 16.57
N ARG A 116 -21.53 6.26 15.84
CA ARG A 116 -21.61 6.09 14.39
C ARG A 116 -21.42 4.62 14.06
N GLU A 117 -22.37 4.05 13.33
CA GLU A 117 -22.30 2.66 12.85
C GLU A 117 -21.02 2.45 12.03
N GLY A 118 -20.31 1.35 12.27
CA GLY A 118 -19.05 1.02 11.59
C GLY A 118 -17.86 1.91 11.92
N TRP A 119 -17.98 2.90 12.82
CA TRP A 119 -16.83 3.73 13.22
C TRP A 119 -15.84 2.90 14.04
N ARG A 120 -14.55 3.04 13.73
CA ARG A 120 -13.44 2.40 14.45
C ARG A 120 -12.28 3.38 14.67
N PRO A 121 -11.60 3.39 15.82
CA PRO A 121 -10.52 4.34 16.09
C PRO A 121 -9.39 4.29 15.06
N TRP A 122 -8.99 3.09 14.62
CA TRP A 122 -7.93 2.91 13.64
C TRP A 122 -8.33 3.31 12.20
N THR A 123 -9.61 3.56 11.93
CA THR A 123 -10.06 4.03 10.61
C THR A 123 -10.06 5.56 10.47
N ASP A 124 -9.92 6.28 11.58
CA ASP A 124 -9.97 7.74 11.57
C ASP A 124 -8.59 8.35 11.35
N ARG A 125 -8.33 8.74 10.10
CA ARG A 125 -7.09 9.40 9.69
C ARG A 125 -6.89 10.79 10.31
N HIS A 126 -7.96 11.46 10.74
CA HIS A 126 -7.86 12.77 11.37
C HIS A 126 -7.41 12.67 12.83
N ALA A 127 -7.72 11.56 13.48
CA ALA A 127 -7.32 11.25 14.84
C ALA A 127 -6.03 10.43 14.93
N ASP A 128 -5.24 10.38 13.84
CA ASP A 128 -3.99 9.61 13.79
C ASP A 128 -2.96 10.14 14.83
N PRO A 129 -2.68 9.40 15.91
CA PRO A 129 -1.76 9.84 16.94
C PRO A 129 -0.29 9.76 16.48
N PHE A 130 -0.02 9.03 15.40
CA PHE A 130 1.31 8.83 14.83
C PHE A 130 1.50 9.66 13.55
N ALA A 131 0.53 10.50 13.18
CA ALA A 131 0.67 11.38 12.04
C ALA A 131 1.93 12.24 12.23
N PRO A 132 2.76 12.39 11.18
CA PRO A 132 3.89 13.29 11.25
C PRO A 132 3.35 14.69 11.57
N THR A 133 3.79 15.27 12.69
CA THR A 133 3.53 16.66 13.03
C THR A 133 4.00 17.47 11.83
N ARG A 134 3.06 18.04 11.05
CA ARG A 134 3.35 18.67 9.76
C ARG A 134 4.33 19.83 9.93
N LEU A 135 5.61 19.53 9.86
CA LEU A 135 6.67 20.48 9.60
C LEU A 135 7.44 19.91 8.42
N GLU A 136 6.83 19.96 7.24
CA GLU A 136 7.62 19.92 6.01
C GLU A 136 8.57 21.12 6.12
N THR A 137 9.85 20.84 6.38
CA THR A 137 10.85 21.90 6.48
C THR A 137 10.84 22.70 5.18
N SER A 138 11.09 24.02 5.25
CA SER A 138 11.03 24.88 4.07
C SER A 138 11.94 24.37 2.93
N GLN A 139 13.05 23.71 3.30
CA GLN A 139 13.97 23.03 2.39
C GLN A 139 13.33 21.80 1.71
N ALA A 140 12.72 20.88 2.46
CA ALA A 140 12.04 19.72 1.89
C ALA A 140 10.93 20.12 0.91
N ARG A 141 10.21 21.21 1.21
CA ARG A 141 9.20 21.77 0.31
C ARG A 141 9.81 22.32 -0.98
N LYS A 142 10.92 23.07 -0.89
CA LYS A 142 11.63 23.62 -2.07
C LYS A 142 12.13 22.50 -2.97
N GLU A 143 12.82 21.52 -2.41
CA GLU A 143 13.34 20.38 -3.19
C GLU A 143 12.24 19.58 -3.89
N ARG A 144 11.08 19.40 -3.24
CA ARG A 144 9.94 18.72 -3.85
C ARG A 144 9.37 19.50 -5.03
N LEU A 145 9.28 20.82 -4.92
CA LEU A 145 8.83 21.69 -6.01
C LEU A 145 9.83 21.67 -7.18
N GLU A 146 11.13 21.75 -6.90
CA GLU A 146 12.18 21.66 -7.91
C GLU A 146 12.14 20.31 -8.64
N ARG A 147 11.99 19.20 -7.92
CA ARG A 147 11.81 17.87 -8.54
C ARG A 147 10.55 17.80 -9.40
N ARG A 148 9.45 18.44 -8.97
CA ARG A 148 8.21 18.50 -9.76
C ARG A 148 8.40 19.30 -11.05
N GLU A 149 9.07 20.44 -10.99
CA GLU A 149 9.41 21.26 -12.16
C GLU A 149 10.30 20.48 -13.15
N LEU A 150 11.33 19.80 -12.65
CA LEU A 150 12.21 18.96 -13.48
C LEU A 150 11.44 17.84 -14.18
N LEU A 151 10.49 17.20 -13.49
CA LEU A 151 9.64 16.16 -14.08
C LEU A 151 8.70 16.74 -15.14
N LYS A 152 8.10 17.92 -14.89
CA LYS A 152 7.26 18.62 -15.89
C LYS A 152 8.04 18.93 -17.15
N GLN A 153 9.26 19.48 -17.00
CA GLN A 153 10.16 19.79 -18.11
C GLN A 153 10.56 18.54 -18.90
N ARG A 154 10.91 17.46 -18.20
CA ARG A 154 11.39 16.21 -18.83
C ARG A 154 10.29 15.44 -19.55
N PHE A 155 9.05 15.48 -19.05
CA PHE A 155 7.93 14.74 -19.63
C PHE A 155 6.98 15.62 -20.44
N HIS A 156 7.34 16.90 -20.67
CA HIS A 156 6.54 17.89 -21.38
C HIS A 156 5.07 17.93 -20.90
N ILE A 157 4.86 17.79 -19.60
CA ILE A 157 3.52 17.78 -19.00
C ILE A 157 3.10 19.24 -18.85
N THR A 158 2.18 19.70 -19.69
CA THR A 158 1.44 20.96 -19.49
C THR A 158 0.40 20.77 -18.40
N ASP A 159 0.26 21.76 -17.51
CA ASP A 159 -0.72 21.75 -16.40
C ASP A 159 -2.18 21.65 -16.87
#